data_AF-A0A8T5S9V9-F1
#
_entry.id   AF-A0A8T5S9V9-F1
#
_cell.length_a   1.000
_cell.length_b   1.000
_cell.length_c   1.000
_cell.angle_alpha   90.00
_cell.angle_beta   90.00
_cell.angle_gamma   90.00
#
_symmetry.space_group_name_H-M   'P 1'
#
loop_
_entity.id
_entity.type
_entity.pdbx_description
1 polymer ?
#
loop_
_entity_poly.entity_id
_entity_poly.type
_entity_poly.pdbx_seq_one_letter_code
_entity_poly.pdbx_strand_id
1 'polypeptide(L)'
;MKPKNIYLVLLLGLSGPILLIFSEFFSWFSDYNLIELYVIVTDSQIEDSFLFLFPIISGVICLIANGLVIFNSEYRIKSIILSFVGIGFQLLFFIDHITQEIEFISDARIGLYLGIFGFLLILINLIYVLTTLENPSGG
;
A
#
# COMPACT_ATOMS: atom_id res chain seq x y z
N MET A 1 15.58 18.81 12.90
CA MET A 1 15.78 18.73 11.44
C MET A 1 15.24 20.00 10.79
N LYS A 2 15.88 20.56 9.75
CA LYS A 2 15.34 21.72 9.02
C LYS A 2 14.01 21.34 8.35
N PRO A 3 12.99 22.23 8.30
CA PRO A 3 11.65 21.92 7.77
C PRO A 3 11.70 21.38 6.32
N LYS A 4 12.67 21.83 5.52
CA LYS A 4 12.90 21.36 4.14
C LYS A 4 13.17 19.85 4.02
N ASN A 5 13.79 19.22 5.02
CA ASN A 5 14.08 17.79 4.99
C ASN A 5 12.84 16.93 5.30
N ILE A 6 11.89 17.45 6.08
CA ILE A 6 10.66 16.74 6.44
C ILE A 6 9.77 16.61 5.21
N TYR A 7 9.57 17.70 4.46
CA TYR A 7 8.79 17.66 3.21
C TYR A 7 9.36 16.70 2.16
N LEU A 8 10.69 16.61 2.06
CA LEU A 8 11.33 15.70 1.11
C LEU A 8 11.08 14.23 1.47
N VAL A 9 11.11 13.89 2.77
CA VAL A 9 10.77 12.53 3.23
C VAL A 9 9.29 12.22 3.03
N LEU A 10 8.39 13.18 3.29
CA LEU A 10 6.95 13.00 3.04
C LEU A 10 6.64 12.81 1.54
N LEU A 11 7.34 13.51 0.65
CA LEU A 11 7.23 13.30 -0.79
C LEU A 11 7.75 11.93 -1.22
N LEU A 12 8.85 11.46 -0.62
CA LEU A 12 9.31 10.08 -0.81
C LEU A 12 8.28 9.06 -0.30
N GLY A 13 7.52 9.41 0.75
CA GLY A 13 6.41 8.58 1.25
C GLY A 13 5.33 8.26 0.22
N LEU A 14 5.22 9.05 -0.86
CA LEU A 14 4.30 8.77 -1.97
C LEU A 14 4.75 7.60 -2.84
N SER A 15 6.04 7.25 -2.85
CA SER A 15 6.55 6.19 -3.74
C SER A 15 6.01 4.81 -3.37
N GLY A 16 5.76 4.54 -2.09
CA GLY A 16 5.20 3.26 -1.63
C GLY A 16 3.81 2.97 -2.21
N PRO A 17 2.81 3.84 -1.96
CA PRO A 17 1.48 3.71 -2.55
C PRO A 17 1.49 3.67 -4.09
N ILE A 18 2.33 4.48 -4.73
CA ILE A 18 2.48 4.49 -6.19
C ILE A 18 2.98 3.12 -6.69
N LEU A 19 4.04 2.58 -6.09
CA LEU A 19 4.58 1.28 -6.45
C LEU A 19 3.56 0.16 -6.24
N LEU A 20 2.78 0.23 -5.16
CA LEU A 20 1.72 -0.72 -4.89
C LEU A 20 0.63 -0.68 -5.97
N ILE A 21 0.18 0.51 -6.39
CA ILE A 21 -0.77 0.64 -7.51
C ILE A 21 -0.17 0.09 -8.80
N PHE A 22 1.08 0.45 -9.11
CA PHE A 22 1.74 -0.03 -10.32
C PHE A 22 1.91 -1.55 -10.33
N SER A 23 2.06 -2.18 -9.16
CA SER A 23 2.24 -3.62 -9.06
C SER A 23 1.07 -4.43 -9.63
N GLU A 24 -0.15 -3.88 -9.63
CA GLU A 24 -1.33 -4.56 -10.18
C GLU A 24 -1.31 -4.74 -11.69
N PHE A 25 -0.55 -3.91 -12.40
CA PHE A 25 -0.44 -3.96 -13.86
C PHE A 25 0.63 -4.94 -14.35
N PHE A 26 1.32 -5.61 -13.42
CA PHE A 26 2.31 -6.64 -13.72
C PHE A 26 1.84 -8.00 -13.22
N SER A 27 2.40 -9.06 -13.80
CA SER A 27 2.15 -10.44 -13.37
C SER A 27 2.67 -10.69 -11.96
N TRP A 28 1.90 -11.42 -11.13
CA TRP A 28 2.25 -11.76 -9.74
C TRP A 28 2.72 -13.19 -9.59
N PHE A 29 1.83 -14.16 -9.88
CA PHE A 29 2.12 -15.60 -9.79
C PHE A 29 1.82 -16.33 -11.11
N SER A 30 0.85 -15.84 -11.88
CA SER A 30 0.50 -16.36 -13.19
C SER A 30 1.02 -15.46 -14.31
N ASP A 31 0.75 -15.80 -15.57
CA ASP A 31 1.04 -14.90 -16.70
C ASP A 31 0.11 -13.67 -16.72
N TYR A 32 -1.00 -13.70 -15.97
CA TYR A 32 -1.95 -12.61 -15.85
C TYR A 32 -1.57 -11.63 -14.74
N ASN A 33 -1.94 -10.37 -14.90
CA ASN A 33 -1.88 -9.37 -13.84
C ASN A 33 -3.14 -9.42 -12.94
N LEU A 34 -3.13 -8.72 -11.80
CA LEU A 34 -4.24 -8.82 -10.84
C LEU A 34 -5.57 -8.28 -11.40
N ILE A 35 -5.52 -7.25 -12.25
CA ILE A 35 -6.72 -6.69 -12.89
C ILE A 35 -7.31 -7.69 -13.90
N GLU A 36 -6.47 -8.39 -14.64
CA GLU A 36 -6.89 -9.46 -15.55
C GLU A 36 -7.51 -10.62 -14.77
N LEU A 37 -6.89 -11.04 -13.66
CA LEU A 37 -7.43 -12.07 -12.77
C LEU A 37 -8.79 -11.67 -12.19
N TYR A 38 -8.96 -10.40 -11.79
CA TYR A 38 -10.25 -9.86 -11.39
C TYR A 38 -11.31 -10.09 -12.48
N VAL A 39 -11.05 -9.67 -13.71
CA VAL A 39 -12.01 -9.79 -14.82
C VAL A 39 -12.33 -11.27 -15.12
N ILE A 40 -11.31 -12.14 -15.13
CA ILE A 40 -11.49 -13.57 -15.44
C ILE A 40 -12.29 -14.28 -14.35
N VAL A 41 -12.01 -14.01 -13.08
CA VAL A 41 -12.60 -14.74 -11.95
C VAL A 41 -13.99 -14.19 -11.59
N THR A 42 -14.28 -12.92 -11.88
CA THR A 42 -15.57 -12.27 -11.60
C THR A 42 -16.76 -13.10 -12.09
N ASP A 43 -16.67 -13.74 -13.25
CA ASP A 43 -17.79 -14.50 -13.84
C ASP A 43 -18.16 -15.76 -13.02
N SER A 44 -17.26 -16.28 -12.19
CA SER A 44 -17.44 -17.54 -11.46
C SER A 44 -17.42 -17.40 -9.94
N GLN A 45 -16.62 -16.46 -9.41
CA GLN A 45 -16.43 -16.25 -7.97
C GLN A 45 -16.32 -14.75 -7.69
N ILE A 46 -17.47 -14.06 -7.71
CA ILE A 46 -17.53 -12.60 -7.55
C ILE A 46 -16.87 -12.16 -6.22
N GLU A 47 -17.17 -12.82 -5.11
CA GLU A 47 -16.64 -12.43 -3.80
C GLU A 47 -15.11 -12.54 -3.75
N ASP A 48 -14.55 -13.64 -4.23
CA ASP A 48 -13.09 -13.86 -4.23
C ASP A 48 -12.39 -12.96 -5.25
N SER A 49 -13.06 -12.62 -6.36
CA SER A 49 -12.48 -11.72 -7.36
C SER A 49 -12.14 -10.35 -6.79
N PHE A 50 -12.92 -9.84 -5.83
CA PHE A 50 -12.67 -8.53 -5.22
C PHE A 50 -11.33 -8.46 -4.49
N LEU A 51 -10.81 -9.60 -4.00
CA LEU A 51 -9.48 -9.64 -3.36
C LEU A 51 -8.40 -9.11 -4.31
N PHE A 52 -8.49 -9.38 -5.62
CA PHE A 52 -7.50 -8.91 -6.59
C PHE A 52 -7.44 -7.38 -6.74
N LEU A 53 -8.47 -6.65 -6.31
CA LEU A 53 -8.51 -5.18 -6.31
C LEU A 53 -8.01 -4.57 -4.99
N PHE A 54 -7.72 -5.39 -3.98
CA PHE A 54 -7.33 -4.88 -2.67
C PHE A 54 -5.99 -4.14 -2.69
N PRO A 55 -4.97 -4.54 -3.49
CA PRO A 55 -3.73 -3.78 -3.60
C PRO A 55 -3.91 -2.36 -4.15
N ILE A 56 -4.73 -2.15 -5.18
CA ILE A 56 -5.02 -0.81 -5.72
C ILE A 56 -5.88 0.01 -4.76
N ILE A 57 -6.88 -0.60 -4.12
CA ILE A 57 -7.68 0.07 -3.09
C ILE A 57 -6.76 0.53 -1.95
N SER A 58 -5.87 -0.36 -1.48
CA SER A 58 -4.86 -0.06 -0.46
C SER A 58 -3.96 1.10 -0.89
N GLY A 59 -3.40 1.01 -2.10
CA GLY A 59 -2.51 2.01 -2.66
C GLY A 59 -3.19 3.37 -2.79
N VAL A 60 -4.43 3.43 -3.29
CA VAL A 60 -5.19 4.69 -3.42
C VAL A 60 -5.46 5.32 -2.06
N ILE A 61 -5.93 4.53 -1.08
CA ILE A 61 -6.19 5.03 0.27
C ILE A 61 -4.90 5.57 0.91
N CYS A 62 -3.79 4.84 0.81
CA CYS A 62 -2.51 5.27 1.36
C CYS A 62 -1.94 6.50 0.63
N LEU A 63 -2.20 6.64 -0.66
CA LEU A 63 -1.80 7.81 -1.44
C LEU A 63 -2.57 9.06 -0.97
N ILE A 64 -3.89 8.94 -0.77
CA ILE A 64 -4.73 10.01 -0.22
C ILE A 64 -4.26 10.38 1.19
N ALA A 65 -3.99 9.39 2.04
CA ALA A 65 -3.50 9.59 3.39
C ALA A 65 -2.19 10.41 3.40
N ASN A 66 -1.22 10.06 2.55
CA ASN A 66 0.02 10.81 2.42
C ASN A 66 -0.20 12.23 1.89
N GLY A 67 -1.06 12.39 0.88
CA GLY A 67 -1.44 13.70 0.36
C GLY A 67 -1.98 14.63 1.44
N LEU A 68 -2.80 14.11 2.37
CA LEU A 68 -3.35 14.91 3.47
C LEU A 68 -2.27 15.47 4.40
N VAL A 69 -1.27 14.65 4.78
CA VAL A 69 -0.17 15.09 5.66
C VAL A 69 0.79 16.03 4.96
N ILE A 70 1.03 15.86 3.65
CA ILE A 70 1.83 16.79 2.85
C ILE A 70 1.12 18.14 2.75
N PHE A 71 -0.21 18.14 2.60
CA PHE A 71 -0.99 19.36 2.48
C PHE A 71 -1.07 20.15 3.79
N ASN A 72 -1.39 19.49 4.91
CA ASN A 72 -1.42 20.12 6.23
C ASN A 72 -1.08 19.10 7.32
N SER A 73 -0.06 19.43 8.13
CA SER A 73 0.39 18.61 9.25
C SER A 73 -0.69 18.36 10.33
N GLU A 74 -1.72 19.19 10.42
CA GLU A 74 -2.87 18.98 11.32
C GLU A 74 -3.67 17.72 10.97
N TYR A 75 -3.65 17.26 9.72
CA TYR A 75 -4.32 16.04 9.30
C TYR A 75 -3.54 14.76 9.62
N ARG A 76 -2.47 14.84 10.40
CA ARG A 76 -1.60 13.71 10.77
C ARG A 76 -2.34 12.50 11.30
N ILE A 77 -3.18 12.66 12.32
CA ILE A 77 -3.91 11.52 12.90
C ILE A 77 -4.90 10.93 11.89
N LYS A 78 -5.57 11.77 11.09
CA LYS A 78 -6.50 11.31 10.06
C LYS A 78 -5.78 10.53 8.96
N SER A 79 -4.60 10.99 8.55
CA SER A 79 -3.73 10.31 7.61
C SER A 79 -3.26 8.96 8.16
N ILE A 80 -2.81 8.89 9.42
CA ILE A 80 -2.44 7.62 10.06
C ILE A 80 -3.60 6.62 10.05
N ILE A 81 -4.81 7.06 10.45
CA ILE A 81 -6.00 6.20 10.44
C ILE A 81 -6.29 5.70 9.03
N LEU A 82 -6.26 6.58 8.01
CA LEU A 82 -6.48 6.18 6.62
C LEU A 82 -5.40 5.20 6.14
N SER A 83 -4.13 5.44 6.46
CA SER A 83 -3.04 4.51 6.12
C SER A 83 -3.26 3.13 6.76
N PHE A 84 -3.76 3.05 8.00
CA PHE A 84 -4.12 1.76 8.60
C PHE A 84 -5.28 1.08 7.87
N VAL A 85 -6.30 1.82 7.43
CA VAL A 85 -7.40 1.27 6.61
C VAL A 85 -6.84 0.71 5.30
N GLY A 86 -5.98 1.47 4.61
CA GLY A 86 -5.34 1.01 3.38
C GLY A 86 -4.47 -0.23 3.60
N ILE A 87 -3.62 -0.23 4.62
CA ILE A 87 -2.81 -1.40 5.03
C ILE A 87 -3.71 -2.61 5.33
N GLY A 88 -4.88 -2.41 5.93
CA GLY A 88 -5.85 -3.47 6.20
C GLY A 88 -6.24 -4.24 4.94
N PHE A 89 -6.56 -3.53 3.84
CA PHE A 89 -6.85 -4.17 2.55
C PHE A 89 -5.66 -4.98 2.03
N GLN A 90 -4.44 -4.44 2.12
CA GLN A 90 -3.24 -5.16 1.68
C GLN A 90 -2.97 -6.41 2.51
N LEU A 91 -3.20 -6.34 3.82
CA LEU A 91 -3.02 -7.49 4.72
C LEU A 91 -4.06 -8.57 4.45
N LEU A 92 -5.32 -8.21 4.22
CA LEU A 92 -6.35 -9.18 3.82
C LEU A 92 -5.96 -9.87 2.52
N PHE A 93 -5.49 -9.12 1.53
CA PHE A 93 -4.99 -9.72 0.30
C PHE A 93 -3.81 -10.67 0.53
N PHE A 94 -2.83 -10.29 1.34
CA PHE A 94 -1.70 -11.17 1.67
C PHE A 94 -2.11 -12.42 2.46
N ILE A 95 -3.04 -12.29 3.40
CA ILE A 95 -3.49 -13.43 4.20
C ILE A 95 -4.36 -14.36 3.36
N ASP A 96 -5.33 -13.82 2.62
CA ASP A 96 -6.33 -14.66 1.95
C ASP A 96 -5.82 -15.17 0.61
N HIS A 97 -5.12 -14.36 -0.18
CA HIS A 97 -4.65 -14.76 -1.51
C HIS A 97 -3.26 -15.41 -1.47
N ILE A 98 -2.26 -14.81 -0.82
CA ILE A 98 -0.89 -15.39 -0.85
C ILE A 98 -0.84 -16.73 -0.12
N THR A 99 -1.64 -16.95 0.93
CA THR A 99 -1.64 -18.27 1.62
C THR A 99 -2.14 -19.40 0.72
N GLN A 100 -3.04 -19.10 -0.22
CA GLN A 100 -3.52 -20.06 -1.22
C GLN A 100 -2.47 -20.33 -2.31
N GLU A 101 -1.59 -19.35 -2.56
CA GLU A 101 -0.54 -19.41 -3.58
C GLU A 101 0.84 -19.81 -3.01
N ILE A 102 0.92 -20.30 -1.76
CA ILE A 102 2.19 -20.66 -1.09
C ILE A 102 2.99 -21.70 -1.91
N GLU A 103 2.31 -22.62 -2.58
CA GLU A 103 2.94 -23.63 -3.45
C GLU A 103 3.55 -23.02 -4.72
N PHE A 104 3.09 -21.84 -5.13
CA PHE A 104 3.52 -21.10 -6.33
C PHE A 104 4.47 -19.94 -6.03
N ILE A 105 4.97 -19.81 -4.79
CA ILE A 105 5.96 -18.77 -4.44
C ILE A 105 7.23 -18.87 -5.31
N SER A 106 7.58 -20.07 -5.80
CA SER A 106 8.69 -20.24 -6.75
C SER A 106 8.47 -19.52 -8.08
N ASP A 107 7.21 -19.23 -8.43
CA ASP A 107 6.79 -18.52 -9.64
C ASP A 107 6.49 -17.04 -9.37
N ALA A 108 7.00 -16.49 -8.26
CA ALA A 108 6.91 -15.06 -7.96
C ALA A 108 7.48 -14.21 -9.09
N ARG A 109 6.65 -13.31 -9.62
CA ARG A 109 6.98 -12.37 -10.70
C ARG A 109 7.09 -10.94 -10.19
N ILE A 110 7.47 -10.04 -11.10
CA ILE A 110 7.78 -8.64 -10.79
C ILE A 110 6.66 -7.91 -10.05
N GLY A 111 5.39 -8.23 -10.33
CA GLY A 111 4.23 -7.65 -9.64
C GLY A 111 4.27 -7.89 -8.14
N LEU A 112 4.55 -9.13 -7.71
CA LEU A 112 4.66 -9.46 -6.29
C LEU A 112 5.78 -8.66 -5.61
N TYR A 113 6.96 -8.59 -6.23
CA TYR A 113 8.10 -7.85 -5.68
C TYR A 113 7.80 -6.35 -5.56
N LEU A 114 7.16 -5.75 -6.57
CA LEU A 114 6.74 -4.35 -6.52
C LEU A 114 5.69 -4.12 -5.43
N GLY A 115 4.73 -5.03 -5.28
CA GLY A 115 3.70 -4.96 -4.25
C GLY A 115 4.28 -5.04 -2.84
N ILE A 116 5.15 -6.01 -2.57
CA ILE A 116 5.84 -6.15 -1.27
C ILE A 116 6.71 -4.92 -0.99
N PHE A 117 7.49 -4.46 -1.97
CA PHE A 117 8.35 -3.31 -1.78
C PHE A 117 7.55 -2.02 -1.54
N GLY A 118 6.47 -1.82 -2.30
CA GLY A 118 5.53 -0.71 -2.09
C GLY A 118 4.91 -0.75 -0.69
N PHE A 119 4.47 -1.92 -0.23
CA PHE A 119 3.94 -2.13 1.12
C PHE A 119 4.96 -1.77 2.22
N LEU A 120 6.21 -2.23 2.09
CA LEU A 120 7.27 -1.91 3.07
C LEU A 120 7.54 -0.40 3.14
N LEU A 121 7.54 0.29 1.99
CA LEU A 121 7.70 1.74 1.96
C LEU A 121 6.55 2.48 2.64
N ILE A 122 5.31 1.99 2.49
CA ILE A 122 4.14 2.53 3.21
C ILE A 122 4.35 2.39 4.72
N LEU A 123 4.79 1.23 5.21
CA LEU A 123 5.07 1.01 6.63
C LEU A 123 6.18 1.91 7.17
N ILE A 124 7.29 2.04 6.45
CA ILE A 124 8.40 2.92 6.83
C ILE A 124 7.91 4.37 6.92
N ASN A 125 7.14 4.82 5.94
CA ASN A 125 6.59 6.17 5.96
C ASN A 125 5.58 6.37 7.10
N LEU A 126 4.74 5.37 7.40
CA LEU A 126 3.84 5.43 8.55
C LEU A 126 4.60 5.59 9.87
N ILE A 127 5.65 4.80 10.08
CA ILE A 127 6.53 4.89 11.26
C ILE A 127 7.20 6.26 11.32
N TYR A 128 7.65 6.78 10.17
CA TYR A 128 8.21 8.13 10.09
C TYR A 128 7.18 9.19 10.51
N VAL A 129 5.98 9.18 9.94
CA VAL A 129 4.91 10.12 10.30
C VAL A 129 4.55 10.01 11.79
N LEU A 130 4.63 8.81 12.39
CA LEU A 130 4.41 8.59 13.82
C LEU A 130 5.55 9.12 14.71
N THR A 131 6.80 9.07 14.26
CA THR A 131 7.98 9.41 15.10
C THR A 131 8.45 10.86 14.97
N THR A 132 8.28 11.49 13.80
CA THR A 132 8.95 12.78 13.48
C THR A 132 8.40 14.00 14.24
N LEU A 133 7.37 13.84 15.07
CA LEU A 133 6.66 14.98 15.70
C LEU A 133 6.40 14.82 17.20
N GLU A 134 7.20 13.99 17.90
CA GLU A 134 7.56 14.31 19.28
C GLU A 134 8.66 15.39 19.27
N ASN A 135 8.25 16.65 19.04
CA ASN A 135 9.03 17.77 19.57
C ASN A 135 8.28 18.26 20.82
N PRO A 136 8.94 18.27 21.99
CA PRO A 136 8.31 18.59 23.26
C PRO A 136 7.98 20.08 23.29
N SER A 137 6.74 20.42 22.98
CA SER A 137 6.17 21.70 23.37
C SER A 137 5.06 21.44 24.38
N GLY A 138 5.44 21.27 25.65
CA GLY A 138 4.52 21.26 26.79
C GLY A 138 4.82 20.18 27.82
N GLY A 139 5.65 20.52 28.82
CA GLY A 139 5.97 19.69 29.98
C GLY A 139 7.31 20.10 30.58
#